data_AF-A0A960JMI1-F1
#
_entry.id   AF-A0A960JMI1-F1
#
_cell.length_a   1.000
_cell.length_b   1.000
_cell.length_c   1.000
_cell.angle_alpha   90.00
_cell.angle_beta   90.00
_cell.angle_gamma   90.00
#
_symmetry.space_group_name_H-M   'P 1'
#
loop_
_entity.id
_entity.type
_entity.pdbx_description
1 polymer ?
#
loop_
_entity_poly.entity_id
_entity_poly.type
_entity_poly.pdbx_seq_one_letter_code
_entity_poly.pdbx_strand_id
1 'polypeptide(L)'
;MTASRIRIVGDPVLRQRAEEVDDIDERLVRLTRDMAETMYAAPGAGLAAPQVGIKSRFFVYDLQDDAGAKTLINPEIVESDGEWLYDEGCLSVPGLYFEILRPKRVHVRGLDLDGNEVDWEAD
;
A
#
# COMPACT_ATOMS: atom_id res chain seq x y z
N MET A 1 0.11 15.77 14.34
CA MET A 1 0.71 14.84 13.37
C MET A 1 1.39 13.77 14.19
N THR A 2 0.93 12.54 14.06
CA THR A 2 1.33 11.42 14.95
C THR A 2 1.67 10.26 14.04
N ALA A 3 2.95 9.87 14.01
CA ALA A 3 3.39 8.71 13.25
C ALA A 3 2.55 7.49 13.63
N SER A 4 2.01 6.81 12.62
CA SER A 4 1.22 5.61 12.81
C SER A 4 2.10 4.46 13.29
N ARG A 5 1.64 3.70 14.28
CA ARG A 5 2.40 2.54 14.74
C ARG A 5 2.22 1.38 13.76
N ILE A 6 3.30 0.97 13.12
CA ILE A 6 3.34 -0.22 12.26
C ILE A 6 3.08 -1.47 13.11
N ARG A 7 2.15 -2.32 12.65
CA ARG A 7 1.83 -3.63 13.22
C ARG A 7 2.83 -4.66 12.71
N ILE A 8 3.26 -5.54 13.60
CA ILE A 8 4.22 -6.60 13.31
C ILE A 8 3.49 -7.94 13.23
N VAL A 9 4.02 -8.87 12.45
CA VAL A 9 3.53 -10.25 12.32
C VAL A 9 3.14 -10.84 13.69
N GLY A 10 1.93 -11.39 13.76
CA GLY A 10 1.28 -11.80 15.01
C GLY A 10 0.07 -10.94 15.36
N ASP A 11 0.02 -9.68 14.92
CA ASP A 11 -1.19 -8.85 15.02
C ASP A 11 -2.30 -9.40 14.11
N PRO A 12 -3.50 -9.71 14.65
CA PRO A 12 -4.60 -10.28 13.86
C PRO A 12 -5.03 -9.42 12.67
N VAL A 13 -4.89 -8.10 12.74
CA VAL A 13 -5.33 -7.20 11.66
C VAL A 13 -4.60 -7.46 10.34
N LEU A 14 -3.34 -7.94 10.41
CA LEU A 14 -2.52 -8.26 9.24
C LEU A 14 -3.03 -9.50 8.48
N ARG A 15 -3.94 -10.28 9.07
CA ARG A 15 -4.55 -11.48 8.45
C ARG A 15 -6.02 -11.30 8.12
N GLN A 16 -6.58 -10.12 8.36
CA GLN A 16 -7.99 -9.84 8.09
C GLN A 16 -8.13 -9.17 6.73
N ARG A 17 -9.18 -9.54 5.99
CA ARG A 17 -9.54 -8.86 4.75
C ARG A 17 -9.91 -7.41 5.05
N ALA A 18 -9.33 -6.48 4.29
CA ALA A 18 -9.65 -5.06 4.36
C ALA A 18 -11.00 -4.78 3.68
N GLU A 19 -11.77 -3.88 4.26
CA GLU A 19 -13.08 -3.43 3.80
C GLU A 19 -12.91 -2.34 2.75
N GLU A 20 -13.88 -2.22 1.84
CA GLU A 20 -13.85 -1.16 0.82
C GLU A 20 -13.94 0.22 1.49
N VAL A 21 -13.32 1.19 0.85
CA VAL A 21 -13.48 2.59 1.21
C VAL A 21 -14.70 3.11 0.47
N ASP A 22 -15.76 3.44 1.21
CA ASP A 22 -17.00 3.98 0.62
C ASP A 22 -16.89 5.48 0.34
N ASP A 23 -16.27 6.23 1.26
CA ASP A 23 -16.17 7.69 1.21
C ASP A 23 -14.72 8.16 1.36
N ILE A 24 -14.30 9.06 0.46
CA ILE A 24 -13.00 9.73 0.53
C ILE A 24 -13.19 11.07 1.24
N ASP A 25 -13.04 11.05 2.56
CA ASP A 25 -13.22 12.23 3.41
C ASP A 25 -11.88 12.84 3.85
N GLU A 26 -11.94 14.00 4.51
CA GLU A 26 -10.74 14.66 5.04
C GLU A 26 -9.96 13.77 6.04
N ARG A 27 -10.64 12.85 6.73
CA ARG A 27 -10.00 11.97 7.70
C ARG A 27 -9.14 10.94 6.98
N LEU A 28 -9.63 10.36 5.89
CA LEU A 28 -8.86 9.46 5.04
C LEU A 28 -7.65 10.17 4.44
N VAL A 29 -7.84 11.38 3.90
CA VAL A 29 -6.73 12.17 3.33
C VAL A 29 -5.67 12.51 4.38
N ARG A 30 -6.05 12.82 5.62
CA ARG A 30 -5.08 13.03 6.70
C ARG A 30 -4.35 11.73 7.08
N LEU A 31 -5.09 10.63 7.12
CA LEU A 31 -4.52 9.31 7.43
C LEU A 31 -3.49 8.89 6.38
N THR A 32 -3.74 9.12 5.09
CA THR A 32 -2.79 8.76 4.03
C THR A 32 -1.49 9.56 4.14
N ARG A 33 -1.56 10.84 4.55
CA ARG A 33 -0.37 11.65 4.87
C ARG A 33 0.40 11.10 6.08
N ASP A 34 -0.29 10.81 7.18
CA ASP A 34 0.34 10.20 8.36
C ASP A 34 0.99 8.84 8.01
N MET A 35 0.37 8.05 7.13
CA MET A 35 0.91 6.80 6.62
C MET A 35 2.14 7.00 5.73
N ALA A 36 2.15 8.01 4.85
CA ALA A 36 3.32 8.32 4.03
C ALA A 36 4.51 8.75 4.90
N GLU A 37 4.30 9.63 5.89
CA GLU A 37 5.33 10.00 6.86
C GLU A 37 5.88 8.78 7.61
N THR A 38 4.99 7.88 8.03
CA THR A 38 5.35 6.62 8.71
C THR A 38 6.16 5.70 7.80
N MET A 39 5.77 5.59 6.53
CA MET A 39 6.47 4.79 5.51
C MET A 39 7.90 5.30 5.30
N TYR A 40 8.08 6.61 5.17
CA TYR A 40 9.41 7.21 5.01
C TYR A 40 10.28 7.10 6.26
N ALA A 41 9.70 7.20 7.45
CA ALA A 41 10.42 7.00 8.71
C ALA A 41 10.87 5.54 8.90
N ALA A 42 10.20 4.59 8.25
CA ALA A 42 10.49 3.15 8.29
C ALA A 42 11.21 2.63 7.02
N PRO A 43 12.01 3.49 6.36
CA PRO A 43 12.45 3.40 4.95
C PRO A 43 11.73 2.39 4.03
N GLY A 44 10.40 2.47 3.91
CA GLY A 44 9.60 1.59 3.04
C GLY A 44 9.24 2.21 1.69
N ALA A 45 8.98 1.37 0.70
CA ALA A 45 8.44 1.78 -0.61
C ALA A 45 6.90 1.82 -0.66
N GLY A 46 6.24 1.16 0.30
CA GLY A 46 4.78 1.12 0.41
C GLY A 46 4.31 0.77 1.82
N LEU A 47 3.11 1.21 2.17
CA LEU A 47 2.45 0.92 3.45
C LEU A 47 0.94 0.79 3.27
N ALA A 48 0.39 -0.40 3.56
CA ALA A 48 -1.05 -0.66 3.49
C ALA A 48 -1.76 -0.29 4.81
N ALA A 49 -3.03 0.13 4.74
CA ALA A 49 -3.77 0.55 5.93
C ALA A 49 -3.84 -0.52 7.05
N PRO A 50 -3.95 -1.84 6.76
CA PRO A 50 -3.89 -2.86 7.81
C PRO A 50 -2.57 -2.84 8.59
N GLN A 51 -1.46 -2.42 7.98
CA GLN A 51 -0.17 -2.32 8.64
C GLN A 51 -0.13 -1.21 9.70
N VAL A 52 -1.09 -0.29 9.73
CA VAL A 52 -1.26 0.69 10.81
C VAL A 52 -2.46 0.36 11.72
N GLY A 53 -3.08 -0.81 11.51
CA GLY A 53 -4.22 -1.30 12.29
C GLY A 53 -5.58 -0.85 11.79
N ILE A 54 -5.69 -0.45 10.52
CA ILE A 54 -6.93 0.04 9.91
C ILE A 54 -7.37 -0.93 8.82
N LYS A 55 -8.59 -1.47 8.95
CA LYS A 55 -9.14 -2.47 8.03
C LYS A 55 -9.76 -1.84 6.78
N SER A 56 -9.05 -0.95 6.10
CA SER A 56 -9.54 -0.26 4.91
C SER A 56 -8.69 -0.60 3.69
N ARG A 57 -9.33 -0.76 2.52
CA ARG A 57 -8.70 -1.25 1.29
C ARG A 57 -8.03 -0.10 0.54
N PHE A 58 -6.93 0.38 1.08
CA PHE A 58 -6.04 1.31 0.40
C PHE A 58 -4.60 1.14 0.89
N PHE A 59 -3.66 1.67 0.12
CA PHE A 59 -2.26 1.76 0.50
C PHE A 59 -1.63 3.04 -0.03
N VAL A 60 -0.56 3.47 0.63
CA VAL A 60 0.34 4.52 0.13
C VAL A 60 1.60 3.88 -0.43
N TYR A 61 2.16 4.47 -1.46
CA TYR A 61 3.38 3.99 -2.10
C TYR A 61 4.16 5.14 -2.73
N ASP A 62 5.46 4.98 -2.89
CA ASP A 62 6.32 5.94 -3.58
C ASP A 62 7.23 5.20 -4.55
N LEU A 63 7.19 5.59 -5.83
CA LEU A 63 8.01 5.02 -6.90
C LEU A 63 9.41 5.62 -6.97
N GLN A 64 9.72 6.59 -6.11
CA GLN A 64 10.97 7.35 -6.09
C GLN A 64 11.24 8.08 -7.42
N ASP A 65 10.16 8.58 -8.04
CA ASP A 65 10.11 9.25 -9.35
C ASP A 65 9.97 10.79 -9.22
N ASP A 66 10.37 11.35 -8.07
CA ASP A 66 10.17 12.76 -7.67
C ASP A 66 8.71 13.23 -7.56
N ALA A 67 7.72 12.38 -7.87
CA ALA A 67 6.30 12.69 -7.68
C ALA A 67 5.84 12.55 -6.22
N GLY A 68 6.64 11.85 -5.41
CA GLY A 68 6.36 11.57 -4.00
C GLY A 68 5.29 10.51 -3.78
N ALA A 69 4.88 10.34 -2.52
CA ALA A 69 3.91 9.33 -2.14
C ALA A 69 2.54 9.55 -2.81
N LYS A 70 2.05 8.48 -3.45
CA LYS A 70 0.71 8.35 -4.02
C LYS A 70 -0.14 7.43 -3.14
N THR A 71 -1.46 7.51 -3.29
CA THR A 71 -2.40 6.61 -2.61
C THR A 71 -3.24 5.92 -3.69
N LEU A 72 -3.45 4.62 -3.53
CA LEU A 72 -4.40 3.87 -4.33
C LEU A 72 -5.49 3.28 -3.43
N ILE A 73 -6.73 3.64 -3.72
CA ILE A 73 -7.93 3.28 -2.97
C ILE A 73 -8.72 2.23 -3.76
N ASN A 74 -9.26 1.24 -3.05
CA ASN A 74 -9.99 0.11 -3.60
C ASN A 74 -9.31 -0.56 -4.82
N PRO A 75 -7.99 -0.84 -4.76
CA PRO A 75 -7.27 -1.42 -5.89
C PRO A 75 -7.82 -2.78 -6.31
N GLU A 76 -7.81 -3.02 -7.62
CA GLU A 76 -8.06 -4.30 -8.27
C GLU A 76 -7.01 -4.56 -9.35
N ILE A 77 -6.47 -5.78 -9.40
CA ILE A 77 -5.63 -6.25 -10.52
C ILE A 77 -6.59 -6.85 -11.55
N VAL A 78 -6.70 -6.23 -12.71
CA VAL A 78 -7.60 -6.67 -13.79
C VAL A 78 -6.92 -7.60 -14.78
N GLU A 79 -5.60 -7.48 -14.95
CA GLU A 79 -4.77 -8.38 -15.76
C GLU A 79 -3.38 -8.49 -15.12
N SER A 80 -2.73 -9.64 -15.30
CA SER A 80 -1.35 -9.87 -14.86
C SER A 80 -0.65 -10.85 -15.77
N ASP A 81 0.61 -10.59 -16.11
CA ASP A 81 1.39 -11.43 -17.03
C ASP A 81 2.86 -11.56 -16.59
N GLY A 82 3.50 -12.62 -17.09
CA GLY A 82 4.90 -12.92 -16.87
C GLY A 82 5.25 -13.29 -15.44
N GLU A 83 6.54 -13.52 -15.22
CA GLU A 83 7.10 -13.91 -13.93
C GLU A 83 8.35 -13.09 -13.63
N TRP A 84 8.44 -12.61 -12.40
CA TRP A 84 9.60 -11.91 -11.88
C TRP A 84 9.90 -12.40 -10.48
N LEU A 85 11.14 -12.85 -10.28
CA LEU A 85 11.64 -13.34 -9.01
C LEU A 85 12.49 -12.23 -8.39
N TYR A 86 12.14 -11.79 -7.20
CA TYR A 86 12.79 -10.66 -6.55
C TYR A 86 12.84 -10.83 -5.02
N ASP A 87 13.88 -10.30 -4.38
CA ASP A 87 14.01 -10.27 -2.93
C ASP A 87 13.14 -9.15 -2.33
N GLU A 88 12.03 -9.53 -1.71
CA GLU A 88 11.08 -8.62 -1.08
C GLU A 88 11.23 -8.61 0.46
N GLY A 89 11.05 -7.44 1.05
CA GLY A 89 10.92 -7.25 2.50
C GLY A 89 9.58 -6.60 2.86
N CYS A 90 9.23 -6.60 4.15
CA CYS A 90 7.98 -5.98 4.61
C CYS A 90 8.20 -5.27 5.95
N LEU A 91 7.65 -4.06 6.09
CA LEU A 91 7.72 -3.27 7.32
C LEU A 91 7.07 -3.97 8.53
N SER A 92 6.12 -4.88 8.28
CA SER A 92 5.47 -5.70 9.30
C SER A 92 6.23 -6.98 9.66
N VAL A 93 7.34 -7.29 8.96
CA VAL A 93 8.20 -8.46 9.19
C VAL A 93 9.67 -8.01 9.19
N PRO A 94 10.10 -7.27 10.23
CA PRO A 94 11.36 -6.53 10.20
C PRO A 94 12.57 -7.46 10.11
N GLY A 95 13.52 -7.08 9.24
CA GLY A 95 14.81 -7.77 9.08
C GLY A 95 14.75 -9.07 8.28
N LEU A 96 13.59 -9.45 7.75
CA LEU A 96 13.44 -10.63 6.90
C LEU A 96 13.21 -10.21 5.46
N TYR A 97 13.95 -10.86 4.56
CA TYR A 97 13.84 -10.73 3.12
C TYR A 97 13.72 -12.13 2.53
N PHE A 98 12.85 -12.28 1.53
CA PHE A 98 12.62 -13.55 0.88
C PHE A 98 12.52 -13.34 -0.62
N GLU A 99 13.00 -14.32 -1.36
CA GLU A 99 12.81 -14.39 -2.79
C GLU A 99 11.34 -14.77 -3.08
N ILE A 100 10.60 -13.86 -3.70
CA ILE A 100 9.15 -14.02 -3.98
C ILE A 100 8.92 -13.92 -5.49
N LEU A 101 8.13 -14.86 -6.01
CA LEU A 101 7.67 -14.83 -7.40
C LEU A 101 6.42 -13.94 -7.52
N ARG A 102 6.49 -12.93 -8.38
CA ARG A 102 5.38 -12.02 -8.73
C ARG A 102 5.11 -12.04 -10.24
N PRO A 103 3.91 -11.63 -10.67
CA PRO A 103 3.73 -11.22 -12.06
C PRO A 103 4.72 -10.11 -12.41
N LYS A 104 5.33 -10.21 -13.59
CA LYS A 104 6.23 -9.16 -14.08
C LYS A 104 5.46 -7.90 -14.45
N ARG A 105 4.21 -8.05 -14.88
CA ARG A 105 3.34 -6.94 -15.27
C ARG A 105 1.98 -7.08 -14.61
N VAL A 106 1.41 -5.96 -14.21
CA VAL A 106 0.05 -5.89 -13.68
C VAL A 106 -0.67 -4.69 -14.28
N HIS A 107 -1.93 -4.90 -14.69
CA HIS A 107 -2.88 -3.84 -14.98
C HIS A 107 -3.72 -3.63 -13.74
N VAL A 108 -3.65 -2.42 -13.16
CA VAL A 108 -4.30 -2.08 -11.89
C VAL A 108 -5.34 -1.00 -12.11
N ARG A 109 -6.51 -1.19 -11.49
CA ARG A 109 -7.56 -0.19 -11.36
C ARG A 109 -7.78 0.21 -9.91
N GLY A 110 -8.26 1.42 -9.68
CA GLY A 110 -8.64 1.91 -8.35
C GLY A 110 -9.05 3.38 -8.40
N LEU A 111 -8.96 4.05 -7.25
CA LEU A 111 -9.22 5.48 -7.12
C LEU A 111 -8.02 6.21 -6.52
N ASP A 112 -7.80 7.46 -6.93
CA ASP A 112 -6.91 8.40 -6.25
C ASP A 112 -7.61 9.11 -5.06
N LEU A 113 -6.91 10.04 -4.40
CA LEU A 113 -7.46 10.81 -3.26
C LEU A 113 -8.51 11.85 -3.66
N ASP A 114 -8.61 12.19 -4.94
CA ASP A 114 -9.64 13.09 -5.47
C ASP A 114 -10.87 12.29 -5.96
N GLY A 115 -10.83 10.95 -5.85
CA GLY A 115 -11.87 10.04 -6.31
C GLY A 115 -11.88 9.80 -7.82
N ASN A 116 -10.83 10.22 -8.53
CA ASN A 116 -10.71 9.92 -9.96
C ASN A 116 -10.32 8.45 -10.15
N GLU A 117 -10.81 7.87 -11.24
CA GLU A 117 -10.39 6.54 -11.64
C GLU A 117 -8.90 6.54 -12.01
N VAL A 118 -8.22 5.55 -11.46
CA VAL A 118 -6.87 5.20 -11.76
C VAL A 118 -6.90 3.89 -12.53
N ASP A 119 -6.30 3.87 -13.72
CA ASP A 119 -6.20 2.71 -14.60
C ASP A 119 -4.82 2.77 -15.30
N TRP A 120 -3.88 1.89 -14.92
CA TRP A 120 -2.55 1.83 -15.55
C TRP A 120 -1.92 0.44 -15.53
N GLU A 121 -0.97 0.24 -16.44
CA GLU A 121 -0.03 -0.89 -16.42
C GLU A 121 1.24 -0.53 -15.62
N ALA A 122 1.70 -1.46 -14.78
CA ALA A 122 2.96 -1.36 -14.04
C ALA A 122 3.82 -2.61 -14.31
N ASP A 123 5.14 -2.43 -14.38
CA ASP A 123 6.14 -3.47 -14.67
C ASP A 123 7.41 -3.40 -13.81
#